data_AF-A0A536LBM4-F1
#
_entry.id   AF-A0A536LBM4-F1
#
_cell.length_a   1.000
_cell.length_b   1.000
_cell.length_c   1.000
_cell.angle_alpha   90.00
_cell.angle_beta   90.00
_cell.angle_gamma   90.00
#
_symmetry.space_group_name_H-M   'P 1'
#
loop_
_entity.id
_entity.type
_entity.pdbx_description
1 polymer ?
#
loop_
_entity_poly.entity_id
_entity_poly.type
_entity_poly.pdbx_seq_one_letter_code
_entity_poly.pdbx_strand_id
1 'polypeptide(L)'
;MAVESRSGTVTILFTDLVGSTELMQRLGDDQAEELRRVHFGLLRDAVAAHGGREVKTIGDSFMVAFDSAVDAVGCAVAMQQAVRAHNEQRDPSMRLHVRIGLHVGEPVREEADYFGTTVVIARRLCDSARGGQVRASGLVRELVGSRGGFTFFNLGPLTLKGISDPLAAYEVIWAAAPTAATKRTRPPALLIVGGAVATAAIVAAGVLVLLLSGGGDNPASNSGADPPPPAQPASGNLAFISEAGGKRSVHFVNAAGSEVTALPDIPGFEADLAWSPDGKHLAFTAKAIGQSSPGQPTTAPQTPGTQTPGEGGGGGGGGGGRGQNPSLQSENRDIFIVNIDGTGLTRLTANPADDIEPSFSPDGTRLVFTSRRDGNREIYAMNVDGSAQTRFTYEPADDFHPNWSPDGTHIAFTSMRDGNREIYSMAADGTNAVRLTAHEADDFQPDWSPLGDRIAFTSQRDGNREIYIMNTDGAALVRLTSNRAEDFNPSWSPDGSRLAFASDRDGNRELYVMNPDGSGVTRLTDDPADDSQPVWSPSQAAPTSSP
;
A
#
# COMPACT_ATOMS: atom_id res chain seq x y z
N MET A 1 -48.11 33.96 1.80
CA MET A 1 -47.92 32.49 1.80
C MET A 1 -47.31 32.14 0.46
N ALA A 2 -45.97 32.04 0.41
CA ALA A 2 -45.29 31.58 -0.80
C ALA A 2 -45.55 30.07 -0.92
N VAL A 3 -45.86 29.63 -2.14
CA VAL A 3 -46.14 28.22 -2.44
C VAL A 3 -44.81 27.46 -2.32
N GLU A 4 -44.68 26.62 -1.29
CA GLU A 4 -43.59 25.65 -1.18
C GLU A 4 -43.67 24.68 -2.38
N SER A 5 -42.77 24.83 -3.35
CA SER A 5 -42.63 23.84 -4.41
C SER A 5 -41.72 22.72 -3.89
N ARG A 6 -42.24 21.49 -3.77
CA ARG A 6 -41.37 20.32 -3.65
C ARG A 6 -40.48 20.29 -4.88
N SER A 7 -39.17 20.48 -4.70
CA SER A 7 -38.23 20.18 -5.78
C SER A 7 -38.31 18.70 -6.08
N GLY A 8 -38.11 18.31 -7.34
CA GLY A 8 -37.93 16.90 -7.70
C GLY A 8 -36.77 16.27 -6.93
N THR A 9 -36.50 14.99 -7.19
CA THR A 9 -35.38 14.30 -6.55
C THR A 9 -34.07 15.03 -6.83
N VAL A 10 -33.35 15.42 -5.77
CA VAL A 10 -32.06 16.12 -5.81
C VAL A 10 -31.05 15.35 -4.98
N THR A 11 -29.83 15.23 -5.48
CA THR A 11 -28.69 14.72 -4.72
C THR A 11 -27.94 15.88 -4.08
N ILE A 12 -27.82 15.86 -2.76
CA ILE A 12 -27.09 16.84 -1.97
C ILE A 12 -25.73 16.27 -1.58
N LEU A 13 -24.68 17.05 -1.83
CA LEU A 13 -23.30 16.76 -1.46
C LEU A 13 -22.83 17.82 -0.46
N PHE A 14 -22.26 17.37 0.65
CA PHE A 14 -21.52 18.21 1.59
C PHE A 14 -20.05 17.83 1.58
N THR A 15 -19.17 18.84 1.64
CA THR A 15 -17.75 18.67 1.94
C THR A 15 -17.37 19.40 3.22
N ASP A 16 -16.27 18.98 3.83
CA ASP A 16 -15.71 19.57 5.05
C ASP A 16 -14.19 19.36 5.05
N LEU A 17 -13.42 20.40 5.41
CA LEU A 17 -11.96 20.33 5.51
C LEU A 17 -11.59 19.79 6.89
N VAL A 18 -10.98 18.60 6.92
CA VAL A 18 -10.61 17.94 8.17
C VAL A 18 -9.45 18.68 8.83
N GLY A 19 -9.58 18.96 10.13
CA GLY A 19 -8.54 19.59 10.94
C GLY A 19 -8.33 21.07 10.63
N SER A 20 -9.33 21.78 10.10
CA SER A 20 -9.19 23.17 9.67
C SER A 20 -8.81 24.12 10.80
N THR A 21 -9.28 23.89 12.02
CA THR A 21 -8.96 24.72 13.19
C THR A 21 -7.52 24.47 13.64
N GLU A 22 -7.08 23.21 13.67
CA GLU A 22 -5.72 22.82 14.00
C GLU A 22 -4.72 23.33 12.94
N LEU A 23 -5.11 23.32 11.67
CA LEU A 23 -4.34 23.93 10.58
C LEU A 23 -4.12 25.44 10.80
N MET A 24 -5.17 26.17 11.17
CA MET A 24 -5.07 27.60 11.50
C MET A 24 -4.11 27.87 12.66
N GLN A 25 -4.25 27.11 13.74
CA GLN A 25 -3.39 27.27 14.92
C GLN A 25 -1.92 26.98 14.63
N ARG A 26 -1.64 26.00 13.78
CA ARG A 26 -0.27 25.56 13.47
C ARG A 26 0.41 26.46 12.45
N LEU A 27 -0.29 26.88 11.40
CA LEU A 27 0.29 27.59 10.25
C LEU A 27 0.18 29.12 10.35
N GLY A 28 -0.68 29.61 11.24
CA GLY A 28 -1.08 31.02 11.30
C GLY A 28 -2.08 31.39 10.21
N ASP A 29 -2.71 32.55 10.38
CA ASP A 29 -3.87 32.96 9.59
C ASP A 29 -3.59 33.07 8.08
N ASP A 30 -2.44 33.64 7.68
CA ASP A 30 -2.12 33.88 6.27
C ASP A 30 -1.94 32.58 5.48
N GLN A 31 -1.14 31.64 6.00
CA GLN A 31 -0.89 30.36 5.34
C GLN A 31 -2.13 29.45 5.37
N ALA A 32 -2.89 29.47 6.47
CA ALA A 32 -4.13 28.72 6.56
C ALA A 32 -5.18 29.24 5.56
N GLU A 33 -5.26 30.56 5.37
CA GLU A 33 -6.16 31.16 4.38
C GLU A 33 -5.73 30.84 2.94
N GLU A 34 -4.43 30.79 2.66
CA GLU A 34 -3.92 30.32 1.36
C GLU A 34 -4.32 28.87 1.07
N LEU A 35 -4.10 27.96 2.03
CA LEU A 35 -4.53 26.57 1.93
C LEU A 35 -6.06 26.45 1.75
N ARG A 36 -6.83 27.28 2.47
CA ARG A 36 -8.29 27.30 2.34
C ARG A 36 -8.72 27.76 0.94
N ARG A 37 -8.04 28.75 0.33
CA ARG A 37 -8.31 29.15 -1.06
C ARG A 37 -8.00 28.04 -2.05
N VAL A 38 -6.89 27.34 -1.87
CA VAL A 38 -6.53 26.18 -2.69
C VAL A 38 -7.60 25.09 -2.56
N HIS A 39 -7.99 24.74 -1.33
CA HIS A 39 -9.06 23.79 -1.04
C HIS A 39 -10.34 24.14 -1.82
N PHE A 40 -10.84 25.37 -1.71
CA PHE A 40 -12.05 25.77 -2.43
C PHE A 40 -11.87 25.80 -3.95
N GLY A 41 -10.69 26.15 -4.45
CA GLY A 41 -10.37 26.10 -5.88
C GLY A 41 -10.54 24.70 -6.45
N LEU A 42 -9.87 23.71 -5.84
CA LEU A 42 -9.93 22.31 -6.25
C LEU A 42 -11.38 21.77 -6.24
N LEU A 43 -12.14 22.08 -5.19
CA LEU A 43 -13.52 21.62 -5.06
C LEU A 43 -14.45 22.26 -6.09
N ARG A 44 -14.32 23.57 -6.34
CA ARG A 44 -15.16 24.28 -7.31
C ARG A 44 -14.88 23.86 -8.75
N ASP A 45 -13.63 23.57 -9.08
CA ASP A 45 -13.26 23.04 -10.39
C ASP A 45 -13.93 21.68 -10.63
N ALA A 46 -13.93 20.79 -9.62
CA ALA A 46 -14.63 19.52 -9.69
C ALA A 46 -16.16 19.70 -9.86
N VAL A 47 -16.77 20.64 -9.13
CA VAL A 47 -18.20 20.96 -9.28
C VAL A 47 -18.54 21.45 -10.67
N ALA A 48 -17.75 22.37 -11.22
CA ALA A 48 -17.96 22.92 -12.56
C ALA A 48 -17.86 21.82 -13.64
N ALA A 49 -16.91 20.88 -13.48
CA ALA A 49 -16.73 19.77 -14.41
C ALA A 49 -17.88 18.76 -14.41
N HIS A 50 -18.66 18.66 -13.32
CA HIS A 50 -19.72 17.67 -13.14
C HIS A 50 -21.13 18.30 -13.09
N GLY A 51 -21.28 19.56 -13.48
CA GLY A 51 -22.59 20.22 -13.56
C GLY A 51 -23.29 20.42 -12.22
N GLY A 52 -22.55 20.45 -11.11
CA GLY A 52 -23.12 20.73 -9.79
C GLY A 52 -23.42 22.22 -9.60
N ARG A 53 -24.43 22.51 -8.77
CA ARG A 53 -24.75 23.88 -8.36
C ARG A 53 -24.32 24.11 -6.92
N GLU A 54 -23.35 24.99 -6.72
CA GLU A 54 -23.03 25.52 -5.38
C GLU A 54 -24.28 26.17 -4.78
N VAL A 55 -24.69 25.67 -3.61
CA VAL A 55 -25.84 26.19 -2.86
C VAL A 55 -25.37 27.22 -1.86
N LYS A 56 -24.38 26.85 -1.03
CA LYS A 56 -23.77 27.75 -0.04
C LYS A 56 -22.42 27.25 0.44
N THR A 57 -21.60 28.19 0.91
CA THR A 57 -20.37 27.94 1.67
C THR A 57 -20.62 28.21 3.15
N ILE A 58 -20.16 27.32 4.04
CA ILE A 58 -20.28 27.45 5.50
C ILE A 58 -18.90 27.25 6.12
N GLY A 59 -18.17 28.35 6.32
CA GLY A 59 -16.80 28.29 6.84
C GLY A 59 -15.83 27.64 5.84
N ASP A 60 -15.39 26.43 6.16
CA ASP A 60 -14.53 25.54 5.36
C ASP A 60 -15.33 24.42 4.66
N SER A 61 -16.64 24.38 4.87
CA SER A 61 -17.56 23.40 4.32
C SER A 61 -18.31 23.95 3.12
N PHE A 62 -18.71 23.05 2.22
CA PHE A 62 -19.34 23.40 0.96
C PHE A 62 -20.55 22.52 0.68
N MET A 63 -21.68 23.13 0.30
CA MET A 63 -22.92 22.42 -0.05
C MET A 63 -23.23 22.57 -1.54
N VAL A 64 -23.45 21.44 -2.21
CA VAL A 64 -23.70 21.35 -3.65
C VAL A 64 -24.95 20.52 -3.92
N ALA A 65 -25.73 20.96 -4.90
CA ALA A 65 -26.89 20.22 -5.39
C ALA A 65 -26.66 19.72 -6.81
N PHE A 66 -27.10 18.49 -7.07
CA PHE A 66 -27.04 17.83 -8.36
C PHE A 66 -28.41 17.22 -8.70
N ASP A 67 -28.80 17.33 -9.97
CA ASP A 67 -29.99 16.65 -10.49
C ASP A 67 -29.74 15.15 -10.76
N SER A 68 -28.48 14.71 -10.72
CA SER A 68 -28.02 13.37 -11.04
C SER A 68 -27.12 12.81 -9.94
N ALA A 69 -27.50 11.64 -9.40
CA ALA A 69 -26.69 10.95 -8.39
C ALA A 69 -25.34 10.47 -8.97
N VAL A 70 -25.30 10.13 -10.26
CA VAL A 70 -24.06 9.72 -10.95
C VAL A 70 -23.08 10.89 -11.03
N ASP A 71 -23.55 12.08 -11.38
CA ASP A 71 -22.70 13.27 -11.48
C ASP A 71 -22.24 13.75 -10.09
N ALA A 72 -23.10 13.63 -9.07
CA ALA A 72 -22.73 13.93 -7.69
C ALA A 72 -21.60 13.01 -7.20
N VAL A 73 -21.70 11.70 -7.47
CA VAL A 73 -20.65 10.74 -7.11
C VAL A 73 -19.37 10.97 -7.92
N GLY A 74 -19.48 11.23 -9.23
CA GLY A 74 -18.34 11.60 -10.06
C GLY A 74 -17.62 12.86 -9.55
N CYS A 75 -18.38 13.88 -9.16
CA CYS A 75 -17.85 15.08 -8.54
C CYS A 75 -17.10 14.78 -7.24
N ALA A 76 -17.68 13.95 -6.36
CA ALA A 76 -17.05 13.58 -5.10
C ALA A 76 -15.73 12.82 -5.31
N VAL A 77 -15.68 11.91 -6.29
CA VAL A 77 -14.46 11.20 -6.69
C VAL A 77 -13.41 12.19 -7.22
N ALA A 78 -13.80 13.09 -8.12
CA ALA A 78 -12.91 14.10 -8.69
C ALA A 78 -12.34 15.06 -7.62
N MET A 79 -13.15 15.43 -6.63
CA MET A 79 -12.71 16.23 -5.49
C MET A 79 -11.60 15.52 -4.71
N GLN A 80 -11.77 14.24 -4.37
CA GLN A 80 -10.73 13.49 -3.65
C GLN A 80 -9.47 13.30 -4.48
N GLN A 81 -9.60 13.01 -5.77
CA GLN A 81 -8.47 12.87 -6.68
C GLN A 81 -7.68 14.18 -6.85
N ALA A 82 -8.38 15.32 -6.96
CA ALA A 82 -7.74 16.63 -7.05
C ALA A 82 -6.98 17.00 -5.77
N VAL A 83 -7.55 16.68 -4.60
CA VAL A 83 -6.90 16.86 -3.30
C VAL A 83 -5.68 15.94 -3.16
N ARG A 84 -5.79 14.67 -3.59
CA ARG A 84 -4.65 13.73 -3.62
C ARG A 84 -3.51 14.26 -4.49
N ALA A 85 -3.80 14.65 -5.72
CA ALA A 85 -2.79 15.19 -6.64
C ALA A 85 -2.12 16.45 -6.08
N HIS A 86 -2.87 17.29 -5.35
CA HIS A 86 -2.30 18.44 -4.64
C HIS A 86 -1.33 18.00 -3.52
N ASN A 87 -1.68 16.97 -2.75
CA ASN A 87 -0.91 16.52 -1.60
C ASN A 87 0.39 15.79 -1.96
N GLU A 88 0.47 15.16 -3.14
CA GLU A 88 1.63 14.37 -3.58
C GLU A 88 2.94 15.17 -3.61
N GLN A 89 2.86 16.49 -3.80
CA GLN A 89 4.02 17.39 -3.89
C GLN A 89 4.25 18.22 -2.62
N ARG A 90 3.56 17.90 -1.53
CA ARG A 90 3.55 18.70 -0.31
C ARG A 90 4.10 17.93 0.88
N ASP A 91 4.78 18.69 1.73
CA ASP A 91 5.14 18.25 3.08
C ASP A 91 3.89 17.71 3.81
N PRO A 92 3.99 16.61 4.57
CA PRO A 92 2.87 16.04 5.31
C PRO A 92 2.09 17.06 6.16
N SER A 93 2.78 18.06 6.72
CA SER A 93 2.15 19.12 7.51
C SER A 93 1.26 20.06 6.69
N MET A 94 1.42 20.10 5.37
CA MET A 94 0.67 21.00 4.47
C MET A 94 -0.41 20.28 3.66
N ARG A 95 -0.64 18.98 3.92
CA ARG A 95 -1.61 18.17 3.18
C ARG A 95 -3.04 18.52 3.59
N LEU A 96 -3.92 18.57 2.60
CA LEU A 96 -5.35 18.80 2.76
C LEU A 96 -6.09 17.47 2.85
N HIS A 97 -7.04 17.34 3.78
CA HIS A 97 -7.91 16.18 3.86
C HIS A 97 -9.36 16.63 3.79
N VAL A 98 -10.08 16.14 2.78
CA VAL A 98 -11.50 16.46 2.58
C VAL A 98 -12.34 15.24 2.88
N ARG A 99 -13.43 15.44 3.60
CA ARG A 99 -14.46 14.41 3.79
C ARG A 99 -15.74 14.83 3.08
N ILE A 100 -16.47 13.86 2.53
CA ILE A 100 -17.62 14.12 1.68
C ILE A 100 -18.80 13.24 2.11
N GLY A 101 -20.01 13.81 2.15
CA GLY A 101 -21.27 13.10 2.40
C GLY A 101 -22.29 13.35 1.31
N LEU A 102 -22.92 12.29 0.80
CA LEU A 102 -23.94 12.34 -0.25
C LEU A 102 -25.24 11.67 0.17
N HIS A 103 -26.35 12.35 -0.09
CA HIS A 103 -27.68 11.75 0.03
C HIS A 103 -28.64 12.32 -1.00
N VAL A 104 -29.62 11.52 -1.38
CA VAL A 104 -30.62 11.84 -2.41
C VAL A 104 -32.02 11.77 -1.82
N GLY A 105 -32.87 12.72 -2.20
CA GLY A 105 -34.26 12.75 -1.77
C GLY A 105 -35.00 13.95 -2.33
N GLU A 106 -36.12 14.30 -1.70
CA GLU A 106 -36.97 15.43 -2.09
C GLU A 106 -36.89 16.54 -1.03
N PRO A 107 -35.83 17.37 -1.03
CA PRO A 107 -35.73 18.48 -0.10
C PRO A 107 -36.81 19.53 -0.37
N VAL A 108 -37.10 20.34 0.66
CA VAL A 108 -37.88 21.57 0.47
C VAL A 108 -36.94 22.61 -0.12
N ARG A 109 -37.35 23.24 -1.23
CA ARG A 109 -36.59 24.31 -1.86
C ARG A 109 -37.24 25.65 -1.55
N GLU A 110 -36.45 26.57 -1.00
CA GLU A 110 -36.84 27.96 -0.79
C GLU A 110 -35.79 28.85 -1.46
N GLU A 111 -36.23 29.65 -2.44
CA GLU A 111 -35.35 30.45 -3.29
C GLU A 111 -34.20 29.63 -3.93
N ALA A 112 -32.96 29.93 -3.54
CA ALA A 112 -31.74 29.28 -4.00
C ALA A 112 -31.26 28.13 -3.10
N ASP A 113 -31.94 27.87 -1.98
CA ASP A 113 -31.51 27.02 -0.88
C ASP A 113 -32.36 25.73 -0.74
N TYR A 114 -31.86 24.76 0.02
CA TYR A 114 -32.52 23.50 0.32
C TYR A 114 -32.57 23.21 1.82
N PHE A 115 -33.67 22.60 2.23
CA PHE A 115 -33.96 22.26 3.63
C PHE A 115 -34.58 20.87 3.76
N GLY A 116 -34.65 20.40 5.00
CA GLY A 116 -35.31 19.16 5.38
C GLY A 116 -34.36 17.98 5.51
N THR A 117 -34.95 16.80 5.70
CA THR A 117 -34.25 15.56 6.05
C THR A 117 -33.15 15.20 5.07
N THR A 118 -33.33 15.47 3.77
CA THR A 118 -32.30 15.17 2.76
C THR A 118 -30.99 15.90 3.04
N VAL A 119 -31.08 17.19 3.39
CA VAL A 119 -29.92 18.03 3.72
C VAL A 119 -29.27 17.58 5.03
N VAL A 120 -30.09 17.26 6.03
CA VAL A 120 -29.61 16.78 7.33
C VAL A 120 -28.85 15.46 7.19
N ILE A 121 -29.39 14.49 6.45
CA ILE A 121 -28.73 13.20 6.23
C ILE A 121 -27.41 13.38 5.48
N ALA A 122 -27.39 14.16 4.39
CA ALA A 122 -26.15 14.43 3.63
C ALA A 122 -25.06 15.05 4.51
N ARG A 123 -25.42 16.05 5.33
CA ARG A 123 -24.49 16.67 6.29
C ARG A 123 -24.00 15.66 7.32
N ARG A 124 -24.88 14.83 7.89
CA ARG A 124 -24.48 13.82 8.90
C ARG A 124 -23.59 12.72 8.34
N LEU A 125 -23.81 12.32 7.09
CA LEU A 125 -22.90 11.42 6.39
C LEU A 125 -21.51 12.06 6.26
N CYS A 126 -21.45 13.34 5.87
CA CYS A 126 -20.20 14.11 5.80
C CYS A 126 -19.53 14.22 7.18
N ASP A 127 -20.27 14.59 8.23
CA ASP A 127 -19.75 14.73 9.60
C ASP A 127 -19.18 13.42 10.14
N SER A 128 -19.79 12.30 9.75
CA SER A 128 -19.37 10.96 10.16
C SER A 128 -18.17 10.43 9.37
N ALA A 129 -17.84 11.05 8.23
CA ALA A 129 -16.74 10.62 7.38
C ALA A 129 -15.38 11.09 7.92
N ARG A 130 -14.34 10.29 7.66
CA ARG A 130 -12.94 10.66 7.91
C ARG A 130 -12.35 11.42 6.72
N GLY A 131 -11.16 12.02 6.91
CA GLY A 131 -10.41 12.65 5.82
C GLY A 131 -10.13 11.66 4.69
N GLY A 132 -10.35 12.08 3.44
CA GLY A 132 -10.24 11.21 2.28
C GLY A 132 -11.43 10.26 2.08
N GLN A 133 -12.47 10.26 2.92
CA GLN A 133 -13.63 9.38 2.75
C GLN A 133 -14.79 10.08 2.03
N VAL A 134 -15.46 9.34 1.14
CA VAL A 134 -16.73 9.72 0.51
C VAL A 134 -17.82 8.79 1.01
N ARG A 135 -18.75 9.27 1.85
CA ARG A 135 -19.90 8.49 2.32
C ARG A 135 -21.15 8.81 1.54
N ALA A 136 -21.86 7.77 1.12
CA ALA A 136 -23.13 7.86 0.41
C ALA A 136 -24.20 7.03 1.12
N SER A 137 -25.44 7.51 1.12
CA SER A 137 -26.57 6.69 1.55
C SER A 137 -26.86 5.54 0.57
N GLY A 138 -27.56 4.49 1.03
CA GLY A 138 -28.02 3.39 0.18
C GLY A 138 -28.84 3.82 -1.04
N LEU A 139 -29.67 4.86 -0.90
CA LEU A 139 -30.43 5.42 -2.03
C LEU A 139 -29.54 5.99 -3.13
N VAL A 140 -28.42 6.63 -2.78
CA VAL A 140 -27.45 7.11 -3.77
C VAL A 140 -26.84 5.92 -4.51
N ARG A 141 -26.41 4.89 -3.79
CA ARG A 141 -25.86 3.65 -4.37
C ARG A 141 -26.87 2.97 -5.31
N GLU A 142 -28.15 2.91 -4.92
CA GLU A 142 -29.21 2.31 -5.74
C GLU A 142 -29.48 3.09 -7.03
N LEU A 143 -29.52 4.43 -6.96
CA LEU A 143 -29.75 5.27 -8.14
C LEU A 143 -28.56 5.28 -9.11
N VAL A 144 -27.33 5.24 -8.58
CA VAL A 144 -26.12 5.07 -9.41
C VAL A 144 -26.12 3.67 -10.03
N GLY A 145 -26.45 2.64 -9.25
CA GLY A 145 -26.47 1.26 -9.71
C GLY A 145 -25.11 0.84 -10.27
N SER A 146 -25.11 0.09 -11.38
CA SER A 146 -23.88 -0.20 -12.15
C SER A 146 -23.50 0.92 -13.12
N ARG A 147 -24.31 1.97 -13.24
CA ARG A 147 -24.07 3.08 -14.18
C ARG A 147 -23.01 4.00 -13.56
N GLY A 148 -21.96 4.29 -14.31
CA GLY A 148 -20.87 5.18 -13.87
C GLY A 148 -19.59 4.50 -13.43
N GLY A 149 -19.55 3.17 -13.32
CA GLY A 149 -18.30 2.43 -13.04
C GLY A 149 -17.70 2.73 -11.67
N PHE A 150 -18.51 3.19 -10.71
CA PHE A 150 -18.08 3.47 -9.35
C PHE A 150 -18.21 2.23 -8.46
N THR A 151 -17.22 2.04 -7.58
CA THR A 151 -17.20 0.95 -6.60
C THR A 151 -17.71 1.47 -5.27
N PHE A 152 -18.61 0.73 -4.63
CA PHE A 152 -19.20 1.08 -3.34
C PHE A 152 -18.89 -0.01 -2.32
N PHE A 153 -18.19 0.37 -1.26
CA PHE A 153 -17.97 -0.47 -0.10
C PHE A 153 -19.13 -0.36 0.88
N ASN A 154 -19.75 -1.47 1.25
CA ASN A 154 -20.88 -1.47 2.19
C ASN A 154 -20.39 -1.26 3.62
N LEU A 155 -20.77 -0.14 4.23
CA LEU A 155 -20.44 0.18 5.63
C LEU A 155 -21.47 -0.38 6.61
N GLY A 156 -22.58 -0.96 6.11
CA GLY A 156 -23.70 -1.40 6.92
C GLY A 156 -24.57 -0.25 7.44
N PRO A 157 -25.42 -0.53 8.44
CA PRO A 157 -26.29 0.49 9.04
C PRO A 157 -25.47 1.46 9.93
N LEU A 158 -25.53 2.76 9.61
CA LEU A 158 -24.93 3.83 10.41
C LEU A 158 -25.98 4.57 11.24
N THR A 159 -25.77 4.64 12.54
CA THR A 159 -26.54 5.52 13.44
C THR A 159 -26.00 6.94 13.32
N LEU A 160 -26.82 7.85 12.79
CA LEU A 160 -26.45 9.24 12.56
C LEU A 160 -27.12 10.17 13.58
N LYS A 161 -26.37 11.15 14.09
CA LYS A 161 -26.88 12.10 15.09
C LYS A 161 -28.14 12.82 14.58
N GLY A 162 -29.25 12.60 15.28
CA GLY A 162 -30.55 13.24 14.96
C GLY A 162 -31.34 12.53 13.87
N ILE A 163 -30.93 11.35 13.43
CA ILE A 163 -31.70 10.47 12.54
C ILE A 163 -32.14 9.26 13.37
N SER A 164 -33.44 9.00 13.38
CA SER A 164 -34.05 7.99 14.26
C SER A 164 -33.67 6.56 13.86
N ASP A 165 -33.66 6.28 12.57
CA ASP A 165 -33.37 4.95 12.04
C ASP A 165 -31.92 4.87 11.52
N PRO A 166 -31.19 3.77 11.79
CA PRO A 166 -29.90 3.54 11.17
C PRO A 166 -30.00 3.58 9.65
N LEU A 167 -29.11 4.35 9.03
CA LEU A 167 -29.10 4.54 7.59
C LEU A 167 -28.14 3.54 6.94
N ALA A 168 -28.61 2.75 5.97
CA ALA A 168 -27.71 1.97 5.13
C ALA A 168 -26.71 2.91 4.43
N ALA A 169 -25.42 2.72 4.70
CA ALA A 169 -24.38 3.60 4.21
C ALA A 169 -23.32 2.84 3.44
N TYR A 170 -22.72 3.54 2.50
CA TYR A 170 -21.68 3.03 1.63
C TYR A 170 -20.55 4.05 1.56
N GLU A 171 -19.33 3.56 1.38
CA GLU A 171 -18.20 4.37 0.99
C GLU A 171 -18.00 4.27 -0.52
N VAL A 172 -17.87 5.41 -1.20
CA VAL A 172 -17.47 5.44 -2.61
C VAL A 172 -15.96 5.29 -2.65
N ILE A 173 -15.48 4.22 -3.29
CA ILE A 173 -14.06 4.01 -3.54
C ILE A 173 -13.66 4.88 -4.73
N TRP A 174 -12.93 5.96 -4.45
CA TRP A 174 -12.52 6.99 -5.42
C TRP A 174 -11.10 6.78 -5.95
N ALA A 175 -10.32 5.97 -5.25
CA ALA A 175 -9.05 5.44 -5.69
C ALA A 175 -9.30 4.22 -6.59
N ALA A 176 -9.71 4.44 -7.83
CA ALA A 176 -9.81 3.39 -8.84
C ALA A 176 -8.72 3.58 -9.90
N ALA A 177 -8.15 2.47 -10.37
CA ALA A 177 -7.03 2.40 -11.31
C ALA A 177 -7.19 3.35 -12.52
N PRO A 178 -6.10 3.91 -13.06
CA PRO A 178 -6.14 4.68 -14.30
C PRO A 178 -6.76 3.80 -15.39
N THR A 179 -7.96 4.16 -15.83
CA THR A 179 -8.63 3.48 -16.93
C THR A 179 -7.76 3.70 -18.16
N ALA A 180 -7.23 2.62 -18.74
CA ALA A 180 -6.53 2.67 -20.01
C ALA A 180 -7.40 3.47 -20.99
N ALA A 181 -6.88 4.62 -21.44
CA ALA A 181 -7.60 5.57 -22.27
C ALA A 181 -8.24 4.83 -23.44
N THR A 182 -9.57 4.71 -23.42
CA THR A 182 -10.31 4.20 -24.56
C THR A 182 -10.04 5.18 -25.70
N LYS A 183 -9.27 4.75 -26.71
CA LYS A 183 -9.02 5.55 -27.91
C LYS A 183 -10.36 6.02 -28.45
N ARG A 184 -10.67 7.30 -28.26
CA ARG A 184 -11.77 7.97 -28.97
C ARG A 184 -11.43 7.91 -30.45
N THR A 185 -12.06 7.00 -31.17
CA THR A 185 -12.09 7.00 -32.63
C THR A 185 -12.69 8.34 -33.09
N ARG A 186 -11.90 9.16 -33.79
CA ARG A 186 -12.40 10.37 -34.46
C ARG A 186 -13.50 9.97 -35.47
N PRO A 187 -14.58 10.74 -35.61
CA PRO A 187 -15.52 10.54 -36.71
C PRO A 187 -14.85 10.93 -38.04
N PRO A 188 -15.29 10.38 -39.18
CA PRO A 188 -14.69 10.71 -40.47
C PRO A 188 -15.00 12.16 -40.82
N ALA A 189 -13.97 12.90 -41.25
CA ALA A 189 -14.11 14.27 -41.73
C ALA A 189 -14.85 14.28 -43.07
N LEU A 190 -15.89 15.10 -43.14
CA LEU A 190 -16.65 15.45 -44.34
C LEU A 190 -15.75 16.28 -45.27
N LEU A 191 -15.48 15.77 -46.47
CA LEU A 191 -14.65 16.43 -47.49
C LEU A 191 -15.54 17.23 -48.44
N ILE A 192 -15.46 18.57 -48.35
CA ILE A 192 -16.06 19.50 -49.32
C ILE A 192 -15.15 19.57 -50.56
N VAL A 193 -15.78 19.43 -51.73
CA VAL A 193 -15.17 19.48 -53.06
C VAL A 193 -15.03 20.92 -53.56
N GLY A 194 -13.89 21.24 -54.20
CA GLY A 194 -13.68 22.41 -55.06
C GLY A 194 -12.23 22.89 -55.01
N GLY A 195 -11.32 22.43 -55.89
CA GLY A 195 -10.87 23.11 -57.13
C GLY A 195 -9.65 24.02 -56.83
N ALA A 196 -8.47 23.99 -57.47
CA ALA A 196 -8.01 23.47 -58.76
C ALA A 196 -6.46 23.31 -58.76
N VAL A 197 -5.95 22.30 -59.50
CA VAL A 197 -4.79 22.23 -60.45
C VAL A 197 -3.58 23.17 -60.20
N ALA A 198 -2.28 22.80 -60.17
CA ALA A 198 -1.39 21.82 -60.83
C ALA A 198 -0.10 21.66 -59.95
N THR A 199 0.85 20.72 -60.06
CA THR A 199 1.42 19.95 -61.20
C THR A 199 2.33 18.83 -60.63
N ALA A 200 2.30 17.64 -61.25
CA ALA A 200 3.39 16.67 -61.55
C ALA A 200 4.55 16.40 -60.54
N ALA A 201 5.10 15.20 -60.32
CA ALA A 201 5.09 13.89 -60.99
C ALA A 201 5.69 12.81 -60.04
N ILE A 202 5.14 11.57 -59.97
CA ILE A 202 5.68 10.26 -60.47
C ILE A 202 7.03 9.87 -59.80
N VAL A 203 7.29 8.70 -59.17
CA VAL A 203 7.06 7.27 -59.51
C VAL A 203 7.14 6.40 -58.25
N ALA A 204 6.30 5.37 -58.19
CA ALA A 204 6.31 4.24 -57.27
C ALA A 204 7.00 3.00 -57.90
N ALA A 205 7.60 2.14 -57.07
CA ALA A 205 7.68 0.66 -57.18
C ALA A 205 8.57 0.14 -56.03
N GLY A 206 8.30 -0.93 -55.30
CA GLY A 206 7.36 -2.01 -55.51
C GLY A 206 8.09 -3.36 -55.62
N VAL A 207 8.09 -4.12 -54.51
CA VAL A 207 7.92 -5.59 -54.43
C VAL A 207 9.07 -6.50 -54.92
N LEU A 208 9.64 -7.35 -54.05
CA LEU A 208 9.32 -8.80 -53.91
C LEU A 208 10.48 -9.61 -53.29
N VAL A 209 10.08 -10.58 -52.46
CA VAL A 209 10.84 -11.61 -51.74
C VAL A 209 11.33 -12.73 -52.67
N LEU A 210 12.50 -13.33 -52.37
CA LEU A 210 12.80 -14.73 -52.74
C LEU A 210 13.83 -15.35 -51.76
N LEU A 211 13.47 -16.53 -51.24
CA LEU A 211 14.30 -17.46 -50.47
C LEU A 211 15.12 -18.35 -51.41
N LEU A 212 16.31 -18.83 -50.97
CA LEU A 212 16.71 -20.25 -50.95
C LEU A 212 18.18 -20.47 -50.47
N SER A 213 18.30 -21.33 -49.45
CA SER A 213 19.31 -22.37 -49.12
C SER A 213 20.83 -22.22 -49.39
N GLY A 214 21.62 -22.54 -48.35
CA GLY A 214 22.68 -23.56 -48.47
C GLY A 214 24.10 -23.24 -47.95
N GLY A 215 24.41 -23.64 -46.71
CA GLY A 215 25.62 -24.40 -46.33
C GLY A 215 27.01 -23.74 -46.27
N GLY A 216 27.63 -23.80 -45.07
CA GLY A 216 29.06 -24.13 -44.92
C GLY A 216 29.98 -23.10 -44.27
N ASP A 217 30.60 -23.52 -43.16
CA ASP A 217 31.86 -23.07 -42.55
C ASP A 217 31.86 -21.93 -41.49
N ASN A 218 32.10 -22.37 -40.25
CA ASN A 218 32.73 -21.63 -39.13
C ASN A 218 34.24 -22.03 -39.15
N PRO A 219 35.22 -21.34 -38.50
CA PRO A 219 35.07 -20.51 -37.29
C PRO A 219 35.94 -19.23 -37.21
N ALA A 220 35.59 -18.29 -36.32
CA ALA A 220 36.50 -17.67 -35.34
C ALA A 220 35.91 -16.43 -34.64
N SER A 221 35.88 -16.54 -33.30
CA SER A 221 36.20 -15.51 -32.28
C SER A 221 35.46 -14.17 -32.19
N ASN A 222 34.98 -13.96 -30.95
CA ASN A 222 34.98 -12.72 -30.18
C ASN A 222 33.79 -11.76 -30.34
N SER A 223 32.84 -11.85 -29.40
CA SER A 223 32.80 -10.92 -28.25
C SER A 223 31.64 -11.34 -27.34
N GLY A 224 31.95 -11.76 -26.12
CA GLY A 224 30.97 -11.86 -25.05
C GLY A 224 30.45 -10.45 -24.76
N ALA A 225 29.29 -10.13 -25.30
CA ALA A 225 28.44 -9.12 -24.70
C ALA A 225 27.63 -9.87 -23.63
N ASP A 226 27.84 -9.48 -22.38
CA ASP A 226 26.90 -9.86 -21.32
C ASP A 226 25.48 -9.53 -21.79
N PRO A 227 24.49 -10.40 -21.54
CA PRO A 227 23.11 -10.05 -21.82
C PRO A 227 22.78 -8.74 -21.11
N PRO A 228 22.00 -7.84 -21.73
CA PRO A 228 21.61 -6.60 -21.08
C PRO A 228 20.94 -6.93 -19.74
N PRO A 229 21.17 -6.11 -18.69
CA PRO A 229 20.51 -6.32 -17.42
C PRO A 229 18.99 -6.36 -17.63
N PRO A 230 18.25 -7.18 -16.85
CA PRO A 230 16.80 -7.25 -16.97
C PRO A 230 16.21 -5.85 -16.88
N ALA A 231 15.23 -5.58 -17.75
CA ALA A 231 14.53 -4.30 -17.76
C ALA A 231 14.02 -3.99 -16.35
N GLN A 232 14.24 -2.77 -15.87
CA GLN A 232 13.75 -2.36 -14.56
C GLN A 232 12.23 -2.52 -14.50
N PRO A 233 11.67 -3.10 -13.42
CA PRO A 233 10.23 -3.21 -13.26
C PRO A 233 9.59 -1.83 -13.35
N ALA A 234 8.57 -1.70 -14.21
CA ALA A 234 7.74 -0.51 -14.29
C ALA A 234 6.98 -0.31 -12.97
N SER A 235 6.63 0.94 -12.65
CA SER A 235 5.76 1.26 -11.51
C SER A 235 4.46 0.45 -11.56
N GLY A 236 4.11 -0.24 -10.47
CA GLY A 236 2.91 -1.06 -10.37
C GLY A 236 3.15 -2.57 -10.50
N ASN A 237 4.39 -3.03 -10.33
CA ASN A 237 4.71 -4.44 -10.21
C ASN A 237 4.66 -4.88 -8.73
N LEU A 238 4.34 -6.14 -8.52
CA LEU A 238 4.28 -6.80 -7.21
C LEU A 238 5.54 -7.62 -7.03
N ALA A 239 6.35 -7.34 -6.01
CA ALA A 239 7.41 -8.27 -5.60
C ALA A 239 6.81 -9.34 -4.70
N PHE A 240 7.32 -10.57 -4.79
CA PHE A 240 6.86 -11.68 -3.98
C PHE A 240 7.96 -12.72 -3.80
N ILE A 241 7.73 -13.64 -2.89
CA ILE A 241 8.60 -14.76 -2.62
C ILE A 241 8.03 -15.99 -3.29
N SER A 242 8.83 -16.60 -4.16
CA SER A 242 8.54 -17.91 -4.74
C SER A 242 9.41 -18.97 -4.07
N GLU A 243 8.82 -20.06 -3.60
CA GLU A 243 9.51 -21.18 -2.96
C GLU A 243 9.34 -22.47 -3.78
N ALA A 244 10.44 -22.94 -4.37
CA ALA A 244 10.48 -24.18 -5.14
C ALA A 244 11.62 -25.09 -4.66
N GLY A 245 11.30 -26.34 -4.31
CA GLY A 245 12.30 -27.32 -3.87
C GLY A 245 13.07 -26.91 -2.60
N GLY A 246 12.44 -26.10 -1.73
CA GLY A 246 13.04 -25.58 -0.50
C GLY A 246 13.99 -24.39 -0.70
N LYS A 247 14.06 -23.84 -1.92
CA LYS A 247 14.79 -22.61 -2.22
C LYS A 247 13.79 -21.46 -2.40
N ARG A 248 14.09 -20.32 -1.78
CA ARG A 248 13.32 -19.09 -1.92
C ARG A 248 14.03 -18.10 -2.83
N SER A 249 13.27 -17.40 -3.66
CA SER A 249 13.75 -16.34 -4.54
C SER A 249 12.76 -15.18 -4.60
N VAL A 250 13.26 -14.00 -4.96
CA VAL A 250 12.45 -12.80 -5.15
C VAL A 250 12.01 -12.72 -6.60
N HIS A 251 10.71 -12.66 -6.81
CA HIS A 251 10.08 -12.55 -8.12
C HIS A 251 9.26 -11.26 -8.20
N PHE A 252 9.02 -10.78 -9.41
CA PHE A 252 8.17 -9.64 -9.70
C PHE A 252 7.10 -10.07 -10.68
N VAL A 253 5.84 -9.74 -10.40
CA VAL A 253 4.73 -9.95 -11.33
C VAL A 253 4.01 -8.63 -11.59
N ASN A 254 3.65 -8.37 -12.85
CA ASN A 254 2.81 -7.20 -13.15
C ASN A 254 1.36 -7.41 -12.66
N ALA A 255 0.60 -6.32 -12.48
CA ALA A 255 -0.79 -6.38 -12.01
C ALA A 255 -1.74 -7.22 -12.90
N ALA A 256 -1.31 -7.61 -14.10
CA ALA A 256 -2.06 -8.46 -15.03
C ALA A 256 -1.61 -9.94 -15.00
N GLY A 257 -0.64 -10.33 -14.17
CA GLY A 257 -0.14 -11.71 -14.07
C GLY A 257 0.70 -12.19 -15.27
N SER A 258 1.14 -11.28 -16.15
CA SER A 258 1.63 -11.65 -17.50
C SER A 258 3.15 -11.62 -17.67
N GLU A 259 3.89 -11.04 -16.73
CA GLU A 259 5.35 -10.95 -16.78
C GLU A 259 5.90 -11.29 -15.40
N VAL A 260 6.68 -12.38 -15.32
CA VAL A 260 7.40 -12.77 -14.11
C VAL A 260 8.89 -12.63 -14.36
N THR A 261 9.53 -11.67 -13.70
CA THR A 261 10.99 -11.58 -13.64
C THR A 261 11.47 -11.95 -12.23
N ALA A 262 12.72 -12.35 -12.09
CA ALA A 262 13.29 -12.70 -10.79
C ALA A 262 14.58 -11.93 -10.56
N LEU A 263 14.86 -11.60 -9.29
CA LEU A 263 16.20 -11.18 -8.91
C LEU A 263 17.19 -12.34 -9.10
N PRO A 264 18.48 -12.02 -9.33
CA PRO A 264 19.54 -13.00 -9.18
C PRO A 264 19.46 -13.71 -7.82
N ASP A 265 20.00 -14.91 -7.74
CA ASP A 265 20.02 -15.69 -6.49
C ASP A 265 20.69 -14.89 -5.36
N ILE A 266 19.95 -14.61 -4.29
CA ILE A 266 20.43 -13.88 -3.12
C ILE A 266 20.81 -14.92 -2.06
N PRO A 267 22.12 -15.07 -1.73
CA PRO A 267 22.56 -16.05 -0.76
C PRO A 267 21.89 -15.84 0.60
N GLY A 268 21.24 -16.89 1.11
CA GLY A 268 20.65 -16.88 2.45
C GLY A 268 19.33 -16.11 2.55
N PHE A 269 18.74 -15.68 1.43
CA PHE A 269 17.42 -15.05 1.40
C PHE A 269 16.36 -15.93 2.08
N GLU A 270 15.52 -15.31 2.92
CA GLU A 270 14.50 -16.02 3.70
C GLU A 270 13.11 -15.43 3.48
N ALA A 271 12.89 -14.13 3.77
CA ALA A 271 11.54 -13.59 3.92
C ALA A 271 11.47 -12.05 3.92
N ASP A 272 10.25 -11.53 4.08
CA ASP A 272 9.91 -10.19 4.56
C ASP A 272 10.35 -9.04 3.65
N LEU A 273 9.93 -9.11 2.40
CA LEU A 273 10.20 -8.07 1.41
C LEU A 273 9.58 -6.72 1.83
N ALA A 274 10.33 -5.63 1.68
CA ALA A 274 9.85 -4.28 1.84
C ALA A 274 10.46 -3.35 0.77
N TRP A 275 9.61 -2.64 0.05
CA TRP A 275 10.04 -1.67 -0.96
C TRP A 275 10.51 -0.36 -0.34
N SER A 276 11.63 0.17 -0.85
CA SER A 276 11.97 1.57 -0.60
C SER A 276 10.94 2.48 -1.28
N PRO A 277 10.56 3.64 -0.69
CA PRO A 277 9.55 4.53 -1.27
C PRO A 277 9.87 5.07 -2.66
N ASP A 278 11.15 5.11 -3.04
CA ASP A 278 11.61 5.52 -4.37
C ASP A 278 11.55 4.39 -5.41
N GLY A 279 11.20 3.17 -5.00
CA GLY A 279 11.06 1.99 -5.85
C GLY A 279 12.38 1.43 -6.38
N LYS A 280 13.53 1.77 -5.78
CA LYS A 280 14.85 1.34 -6.28
C LYS A 280 15.48 0.22 -5.47
N HIS A 281 15.01 -0.03 -4.27
CA HIS A 281 15.60 -0.99 -3.35
C HIS A 281 14.54 -1.88 -2.71
N LEU A 282 14.96 -3.08 -2.33
CA LEU A 282 14.22 -3.98 -1.46
C LEU A 282 15.02 -4.21 -0.18
N ALA A 283 14.40 -3.98 0.96
CA ALA A 283 14.87 -4.52 2.23
C ALA A 283 14.21 -5.88 2.49
N PHE A 284 14.92 -6.79 3.15
CA PHE A 284 14.42 -8.14 3.43
C PHE A 284 15.20 -8.84 4.54
N THR A 285 14.64 -9.95 5.01
CA THR A 285 15.26 -10.87 5.97
C THR A 285 16.10 -11.92 5.23
N ALA A 286 17.36 -12.10 5.65
CA ALA A 286 18.21 -13.18 5.19
C ALA A 286 19.12 -13.71 6.32
N LYS A 287 19.55 -14.96 6.23
CA LYS A 287 20.58 -15.51 7.12
C LYS A 287 21.92 -14.84 6.83
N ALA A 288 22.64 -14.44 7.87
CA ALA A 288 23.99 -13.96 7.72
C ALA A 288 24.90 -15.07 7.17
N ILE A 289 25.20 -15.10 5.87
CA ILE A 289 26.19 -16.06 5.37
C ILE A 289 27.56 -15.45 5.65
N GLY A 290 28.40 -16.18 6.40
CA GLY A 290 29.71 -15.74 6.87
C GLY A 290 30.50 -14.95 5.83
N GLN A 291 30.42 -13.62 5.91
CA GLN A 291 31.32 -12.73 5.20
C GLN A 291 32.63 -12.78 5.97
N SER A 292 33.66 -13.41 5.40
CA SER A 292 35.02 -13.29 5.89
C SER A 292 35.35 -11.81 6.06
N SER A 293 35.55 -11.37 7.31
CA SER A 293 35.87 -9.97 7.61
C SER A 293 37.05 -9.48 6.76
N PRO A 294 36.98 -8.28 6.16
CA PRO A 294 38.14 -7.70 5.51
C PRO A 294 39.18 -7.33 6.58
N GLY A 295 40.28 -8.08 6.62
CA GLY A 295 41.54 -7.63 7.23
C GLY A 295 41.63 -7.74 8.74
N GLN A 296 41.82 -8.95 9.26
CA GLN A 296 42.57 -9.13 10.50
C GLN A 296 43.94 -9.75 10.16
N PRO A 297 45.07 -9.11 10.50
CA PRO A 297 46.39 -9.67 10.21
C PRO A 297 46.54 -11.01 10.92
N THR A 298 46.78 -12.06 10.15
CA THR A 298 47.16 -13.38 10.66
C THR A 298 48.42 -13.25 11.50
N THR A 299 48.32 -13.40 12.81
CA THR A 299 49.49 -13.60 13.67
C THR A 299 49.96 -15.06 13.54
N ALA A 300 51.28 -15.20 13.45
CA ALA A 300 52.01 -16.40 13.07
C ALA A 300 51.87 -17.59 14.05
N PRO A 301 52.22 -18.83 13.64
CA PRO A 301 52.03 -20.04 14.44
C PRO A 301 52.99 -20.08 15.63
N GLN A 302 52.47 -20.29 16.84
CA GLN A 302 53.30 -20.57 18.01
C GLN A 302 53.69 -22.05 18.08
N THR A 303 54.99 -22.28 18.24
CA THR A 303 55.66 -23.57 18.48
C THR A 303 55.26 -24.21 19.82
N PRO A 304 55.27 -25.56 19.94
CA PRO A 304 54.91 -26.24 21.19
C PRO A 304 56.08 -26.35 22.16
N GLY A 305 55.87 -25.88 23.38
CA GLY A 305 56.80 -25.99 24.52
C GLY A 305 56.43 -27.14 25.49
N THR A 306 57.45 -27.88 25.87
CA THR A 306 57.58 -29.11 26.66
C THR A 306 56.94 -29.15 28.07
N GLN A 307 56.45 -30.34 28.43
CA GLN A 307 56.04 -30.79 29.78
C GLN A 307 57.24 -31.02 30.72
N THR A 308 57.01 -30.95 32.05
CA THR A 308 57.46 -31.92 33.08
C THR A 308 56.85 -31.58 34.48
N PRO A 309 56.80 -32.53 35.46
CA PRO A 309 55.62 -32.76 36.33
C PRO A 309 55.87 -32.78 37.87
N GLY A 310 54.79 -32.88 38.66
CA GLY A 310 54.79 -33.29 40.09
C GLY A 310 53.38 -33.14 40.71
N GLU A 311 52.63 -34.24 40.89
CA GLU A 311 52.35 -34.96 42.18
C GLU A 311 51.51 -34.15 43.20
N GLY A 312 50.36 -34.58 43.74
CA GLY A 312 49.60 -35.84 43.63
C GLY A 312 48.32 -35.87 44.51
N GLY A 313 47.44 -36.85 44.23
CA GLY A 313 46.37 -37.41 45.09
C GLY A 313 45.03 -36.64 45.15
N GLY A 314 43.83 -37.20 44.93
CA GLY A 314 43.38 -38.55 44.63
C GLY A 314 41.92 -38.76 45.11
N GLY A 315 40.99 -39.03 44.17
CA GLY A 315 39.65 -39.64 44.37
C GLY A 315 38.50 -38.68 44.69
N GLY A 316 37.34 -38.67 44.02
CA GLY A 316 36.80 -39.46 42.90
C GLY A 316 35.36 -39.01 42.60
N GLY A 317 34.94 -39.09 41.33
CA GLY A 317 33.54 -38.85 40.91
C GLY A 317 33.43 -38.21 39.53
N GLY A 318 33.53 -39.02 38.46
CA GLY A 318 33.28 -38.60 37.08
C GLY A 318 31.80 -38.31 36.79
N GLY A 319 31.44 -37.60 35.73
CA GLY A 319 32.29 -37.08 34.68
C GLY A 319 31.53 -36.26 33.64
N GLY A 320 32.28 -35.79 32.65
CA GLY A 320 31.76 -35.58 31.31
C GLY A 320 31.37 -34.15 30.91
N GLY A 321 32.10 -33.14 31.38
CA GLY A 321 32.19 -31.87 30.67
C GLY A 321 32.83 -32.09 29.30
N ARG A 322 32.01 -32.34 28.27
CA ARG A 322 32.42 -32.17 26.88
C ARG A 322 32.28 -30.69 26.58
N GLY A 323 33.42 -30.02 26.43
CA GLY A 323 33.50 -28.74 25.74
C GLY A 323 32.74 -28.89 24.43
N GLN A 324 31.62 -28.19 24.33
CA GLN A 324 30.96 -28.03 23.06
C GLN A 324 31.91 -27.18 22.22
N ASN A 325 32.48 -27.86 21.24
CA ASN A 325 32.94 -27.27 20.00
C ASN A 325 31.93 -26.17 19.61
N PRO A 326 32.32 -24.89 19.44
CA PRO A 326 31.39 -23.90 18.92
C PRO A 326 31.14 -24.30 17.46
N SER A 327 30.08 -25.09 17.28
CA SER A 327 29.55 -25.41 15.98
C SER A 327 28.93 -24.12 15.46
N LEU A 328 29.73 -23.39 14.70
CA LEU A 328 29.28 -22.43 13.71
C LEU A 328 28.32 -23.17 12.76
N GLN A 329 27.03 -23.19 13.08
CA GLN A 329 25.92 -23.55 12.16
C GLN A 329 24.54 -23.35 12.82
N SER A 330 24.16 -22.11 13.06
CA SER A 330 22.98 -21.51 12.41
C SER A 330 23.15 -20.00 12.53
N GLU A 331 23.67 -19.38 11.48
CA GLU A 331 23.78 -17.92 11.44
C GLU A 331 22.38 -17.33 11.61
N ASN A 332 22.26 -16.36 12.51
CA ASN A 332 21.01 -15.68 12.81
C ASN A 332 20.51 -14.90 11.57
N ARG A 333 19.26 -14.46 11.63
CA ARG A 333 18.66 -13.64 10.57
C ARG A 333 18.97 -12.16 10.77
N ASP A 334 19.22 -11.46 9.68
CA ASP A 334 19.48 -10.03 9.63
C ASP A 334 18.71 -9.36 8.51
N ILE A 335 18.64 -8.03 8.62
CA ILE A 335 18.08 -7.17 7.58
C ILE A 335 19.15 -6.85 6.55
N PHE A 336 18.82 -7.09 5.28
CA PHE A 336 19.62 -6.72 4.12
C PHE A 336 18.84 -5.75 3.24
N ILE A 337 19.57 -5.01 2.40
CA ILE A 337 19.03 -4.17 1.34
C ILE A 337 19.73 -4.50 0.02
N VAL A 338 18.99 -4.53 -1.08
CA VAL A 338 19.51 -4.78 -2.44
C VAL A 338 18.84 -3.83 -3.43
N ASN A 339 19.56 -3.48 -4.50
CA ASN A 339 18.97 -2.80 -5.65
C ASN A 339 18.04 -3.76 -6.41
N ILE A 340 17.02 -3.22 -7.08
CA ILE A 340 16.07 -4.02 -7.88
C ILE A 340 16.70 -4.74 -9.09
N ASP A 341 17.94 -4.39 -9.45
CA ASP A 341 18.72 -5.09 -10.47
C ASP A 341 19.60 -6.21 -9.88
N GLY A 342 19.49 -6.45 -8.57
CA GLY A 342 20.26 -7.46 -7.82
C GLY A 342 21.64 -6.98 -7.35
N THR A 343 22.05 -5.76 -7.67
CA THR A 343 23.35 -5.22 -7.24
C THR A 343 23.27 -4.57 -5.86
N GLY A 344 24.42 -4.21 -5.29
CA GLY A 344 24.46 -3.38 -4.07
C GLY A 344 23.97 -4.06 -2.78
N LEU A 345 23.95 -5.41 -2.75
CA LEU A 345 23.54 -6.16 -1.57
C LEU A 345 24.35 -5.76 -0.33
N THR A 346 23.67 -5.20 0.67
CA THR A 346 24.28 -4.66 1.90
C THR A 346 23.54 -5.22 3.11
N ARG A 347 24.30 -5.67 4.13
CA ARG A 347 23.78 -6.09 5.44
C ARG A 347 23.62 -4.85 6.33
N LEU A 348 22.41 -4.60 6.86
CA LEU A 348 22.09 -3.45 7.70
C LEU A 348 22.19 -3.75 9.20
N THR A 349 21.92 -4.99 9.60
CA THR A 349 22.02 -5.42 11.00
C THR A 349 23.06 -6.53 11.16
N ALA A 350 23.72 -6.57 12.31
CA ALA A 350 24.69 -7.62 12.63
C ALA A 350 24.63 -8.03 14.12
N ASN A 351 23.43 -7.98 14.70
CA ASN A 351 23.22 -8.47 16.06
C ASN A 351 23.39 -10.00 16.07
N PRO A 352 23.73 -10.65 17.20
CA PRO A 352 23.70 -12.12 17.28
C PRO A 352 22.29 -12.73 17.36
N ALA A 353 21.27 -11.93 17.65
CA ALA A 353 19.87 -12.34 17.65
C ALA A 353 19.22 -12.10 16.27
N ASP A 354 18.06 -12.70 16.04
CA ASP A 354 17.31 -12.45 14.81
C ASP A 354 16.82 -10.99 14.73
N ASP A 355 17.12 -10.34 13.60
CA ASP A 355 16.52 -9.11 13.13
C ASP A 355 15.76 -9.42 11.81
N ILE A 356 14.44 -9.19 11.79
CA ILE A 356 13.51 -9.62 10.72
C ILE A 356 12.42 -8.58 10.43
N GLU A 357 11.59 -8.79 9.41
CA GLU A 357 10.37 -8.02 9.14
C GLU A 357 10.60 -6.49 9.00
N PRO A 358 11.45 -6.03 8.06
CA PRO A 358 11.71 -4.61 7.88
C PRO A 358 10.53 -3.89 7.21
N SER A 359 10.36 -2.60 7.50
CA SER A 359 9.43 -1.70 6.80
C SER A 359 10.03 -0.29 6.72
N PHE A 360 10.00 0.31 5.52
CA PHE A 360 10.52 1.65 5.28
C PHE A 360 9.59 2.74 5.81
N SER A 361 10.17 3.80 6.37
CA SER A 361 9.43 5.04 6.56
C SER A 361 9.07 5.67 5.20
N PRO A 362 7.96 6.40 5.08
CA PRO A 362 7.50 6.92 3.77
C PRO A 362 8.46 7.92 3.11
N ASP A 363 9.31 8.57 3.91
CA ASP A 363 10.37 9.47 3.43
C ASP A 363 11.65 8.74 3.02
N GLY A 364 11.72 7.41 3.22
CA GLY A 364 12.86 6.56 2.88
C GLY A 364 14.08 6.73 3.77
N THR A 365 13.99 7.47 4.88
CA THR A 365 15.14 7.77 5.73
C THR A 365 15.40 6.74 6.82
N ARG A 366 14.36 6.00 7.23
CA ARG A 366 14.40 5.04 8.34
C ARG A 366 13.76 3.69 7.95
N LEU A 367 14.11 2.69 8.74
CA LEU A 367 13.47 1.38 8.77
C LEU A 367 12.94 1.13 10.18
N VAL A 368 11.78 0.49 10.29
CA VAL A 368 11.38 -0.26 11.48
C VAL A 368 11.52 -1.74 11.20
N PHE A 369 11.81 -2.54 12.23
CA PHE A 369 12.03 -3.97 12.10
C PHE A 369 11.80 -4.67 13.43
N THR A 370 11.59 -5.99 13.39
CA THR A 370 11.47 -6.84 14.57
C THR A 370 12.84 -7.37 14.97
N SER A 371 13.19 -7.28 16.26
CA SER A 371 14.46 -7.77 16.82
C SER A 371 14.23 -8.67 18.03
N ARG A 372 15.02 -9.73 18.17
CA ARG A 372 15.03 -10.63 19.34
C ARG A 372 16.12 -10.34 20.36
N ARG A 373 16.86 -9.24 20.21
CA ARG A 373 18.08 -8.96 21.00
C ARG A 373 17.85 -8.78 22.51
N ASP A 374 16.61 -8.63 22.94
CA ASP A 374 16.24 -8.42 24.35
C ASP A 374 15.61 -9.65 25.02
N GLY A 375 15.57 -10.79 24.32
CA GLY A 375 15.04 -12.06 24.83
C GLY A 375 13.60 -12.37 24.40
N ASN A 376 12.87 -11.38 23.89
CA ASN A 376 11.58 -11.47 23.20
C ASN A 376 11.63 -10.66 21.90
N ARG A 377 10.61 -10.80 21.04
CA ARG A 377 10.50 -9.95 19.83
C ARG A 377 10.03 -8.55 20.19
N GLU A 378 10.74 -7.56 19.69
CA GLU A 378 10.49 -6.15 19.93
C GLU A 378 10.61 -5.35 18.64
N ILE A 379 9.86 -4.27 18.53
CA ILE A 379 9.98 -3.32 17.43
C ILE A 379 11.18 -2.40 17.69
N TYR A 380 12.04 -2.30 16.68
CA TYR A 380 13.18 -1.41 16.62
C TYR A 380 13.06 -0.47 15.42
N ALA A 381 13.73 0.67 15.50
CA ALA A 381 13.92 1.58 14.38
C ALA A 381 15.40 1.86 14.15
N MET A 382 15.78 2.14 12.90
CA MET A 382 17.13 2.52 12.51
C MET A 382 17.12 3.46 11.31
N ASN A 383 18.23 4.13 11.05
CA ASN A 383 18.47 4.80 9.77
C ASN A 383 18.60 3.75 8.66
N VAL A 384 18.29 4.12 7.41
CA VAL A 384 18.39 3.20 6.26
C VAL A 384 19.82 2.68 6.01
N ASP A 385 20.84 3.36 6.53
CA ASP A 385 22.25 2.92 6.51
C ASP A 385 22.61 1.91 7.62
N GLY A 386 21.63 1.50 8.44
CA GLY A 386 21.79 0.56 9.56
C GLY A 386 22.21 1.21 10.89
N SER A 387 22.50 2.51 10.91
CA SER A 387 22.92 3.24 12.11
C SER A 387 21.73 3.65 13.00
N ALA A 388 22.03 4.20 14.19
CA ALA A 388 21.04 4.75 15.13
C ALA A 388 19.94 3.77 15.58
N GLN A 389 20.26 2.48 15.70
CA GLN A 389 19.30 1.44 16.10
C GLN A 389 18.77 1.72 17.52
N THR A 390 17.45 1.86 17.64
CA THR A 390 16.75 2.20 18.88
C THR A 390 15.53 1.32 19.07
N ARG A 391 15.32 0.80 20.29
CA ARG A 391 14.15 0.00 20.67
C ARG A 391 12.92 0.89 20.82
N PHE A 392 11.77 0.49 20.28
CA PHE A 392 10.51 1.25 20.34
C PHE A 392 9.48 0.62 21.29
N THR A 393 9.47 -0.70 21.43
CA THR A 393 8.57 -1.42 22.35
C THR A 393 9.35 -2.09 23.49
N TYR A 394 8.73 -2.30 24.65
CA TYR A 394 9.42 -2.74 25.87
C TYR A 394 8.63 -3.78 26.69
N GLU A 395 7.54 -4.29 26.13
CA GLU A 395 6.64 -5.18 26.85
C GLU A 395 7.23 -6.60 26.92
N PRO A 396 6.96 -7.40 27.96
CA PRO A 396 7.49 -8.77 28.04
C PRO A 396 6.98 -9.74 26.95
N ALA A 397 5.92 -9.36 26.24
CA ALA A 397 5.32 -10.17 25.17
C ALA A 397 5.99 -9.86 23.82
N ASP A 398 5.79 -10.73 22.83
CA ASP A 398 6.32 -10.52 21.49
C ASP A 398 5.54 -9.41 20.75
N ASP A 399 6.28 -8.42 20.23
CA ASP A 399 5.82 -7.40 19.28
C ASP A 399 6.56 -7.58 17.93
N PHE A 400 5.84 -7.65 16.82
CA PHE A 400 6.39 -8.00 15.49
C PHE A 400 5.50 -7.54 14.31
N HIS A 401 5.93 -7.75 13.07
CA HIS A 401 5.32 -7.25 11.83
C HIS A 401 5.03 -5.73 11.83
N PRO A 402 6.03 -4.85 12.03
CA PRO A 402 5.80 -3.41 12.00
C PRO A 402 5.56 -2.90 10.57
N ASN A 403 4.64 -1.96 10.40
CA ASN A 403 4.32 -1.32 9.12
C ASN A 403 4.05 0.18 9.32
N TRP A 404 4.80 1.02 8.59
CA TRP A 404 4.64 2.47 8.64
C TRP A 404 3.32 2.93 8.01
N SER A 405 2.65 3.86 8.67
CA SER A 405 1.59 4.66 8.04
C SER A 405 2.16 5.52 6.91
N PRO A 406 1.38 5.80 5.83
CA PRO A 406 1.87 6.51 4.65
C PRO A 406 2.18 8.01 4.89
N ASP A 407 1.71 8.58 6.00
CA ASP A 407 2.05 9.94 6.42
C ASP A 407 3.28 10.00 7.33
N GLY A 408 3.81 8.85 7.75
CA GLY A 408 4.99 8.73 8.60
C GLY A 408 4.74 9.09 10.06
N THR A 409 3.49 9.17 10.50
CA THR A 409 3.14 9.61 11.86
C THR A 409 2.87 8.46 12.84
N HIS A 410 2.51 7.28 12.32
CA HIS A 410 2.19 6.08 13.09
C HIS A 410 2.86 4.83 12.52
N ILE A 411 2.94 3.79 13.35
CA ILE A 411 3.38 2.44 13.01
C ILE A 411 2.30 1.47 13.51
N ALA A 412 1.77 0.62 12.63
CA ALA A 412 0.95 -0.52 13.05
C ALA A 412 1.84 -1.75 13.24
N PHE A 413 1.51 -2.62 14.18
CA PHE A 413 2.27 -3.83 14.48
C PHE A 413 1.40 -4.90 15.12
N THR A 414 1.87 -6.14 15.12
CA THR A 414 1.27 -7.27 15.85
C THR A 414 1.87 -7.34 17.25
N SER A 415 1.04 -7.52 18.27
CA SER A 415 1.44 -7.65 19.67
C SER A 415 0.79 -8.87 20.31
N MET A 416 1.51 -9.57 21.18
CA MET A 416 0.99 -10.70 21.97
C MET A 416 0.65 -10.33 23.43
N ARG A 417 0.65 -9.02 23.77
CA ARG A 417 0.53 -8.57 25.17
C ARG A 417 -0.81 -8.88 25.85
N ASP A 418 -1.83 -9.27 25.08
CA ASP A 418 -3.16 -9.63 25.58
C ASP A 418 -3.42 -11.15 25.63
N GLY A 419 -2.40 -11.97 25.35
CA GLY A 419 -2.48 -13.44 25.39
C GLY A 419 -2.74 -14.11 24.03
N ASN A 420 -3.10 -13.33 23.01
CA ASN A 420 -3.21 -13.71 21.59
C ASN A 420 -2.59 -12.61 20.72
N ARG A 421 -2.45 -12.85 19.41
CA ARG A 421 -1.95 -11.84 18.47
C ARG A 421 -3.04 -10.81 18.19
N GLU A 422 -2.69 -9.54 18.35
CA GLU A 422 -3.59 -8.41 18.11
C GLU A 422 -2.87 -7.30 17.35
N ILE A 423 -3.62 -6.51 16.59
CA ILE A 423 -3.11 -5.34 15.91
C ILE A 423 -3.08 -4.15 16.88
N TYR A 424 -1.91 -3.54 16.95
CA TYR A 424 -1.66 -2.31 17.69
C TYR A 424 -1.20 -1.21 16.73
N SER A 425 -1.33 0.03 17.17
CA SER A 425 -0.76 1.22 16.53
C SER A 425 -0.04 2.08 17.56
N MET A 426 1.09 2.67 17.19
CA MET A 426 1.84 3.60 18.03
C MET A 426 2.30 4.81 17.20
N ALA A 427 2.70 5.89 17.87
CA ALA A 427 3.34 7.02 17.21
C ALA A 427 4.69 6.61 16.59
N ALA A 428 5.11 7.36 15.56
CA ALA A 428 6.36 7.18 14.82
C ALA A 428 7.65 7.26 15.66
N ASP A 429 7.55 7.70 16.91
CA ASP A 429 8.64 7.78 17.89
C ASP A 429 8.61 6.62 18.92
N GLY A 430 7.69 5.65 18.74
CA GLY A 430 7.52 4.51 19.62
C GLY A 430 6.57 4.75 20.80
N THR A 431 6.00 5.94 20.95
CA THR A 431 5.12 6.27 22.08
C THR A 431 3.64 5.99 21.78
N ASN A 432 2.80 6.03 22.82
CA ASN A 432 1.32 5.98 22.70
C ASN A 432 0.78 4.74 21.97
N ALA A 433 1.32 3.55 22.26
CA ALA A 433 0.79 2.31 21.73
C ALA A 433 -0.67 2.07 22.19
N VAL A 434 -1.56 1.83 21.23
CA VAL A 434 -2.99 1.55 21.43
C VAL A 434 -3.40 0.28 20.69
N ARG A 435 -4.29 -0.50 21.31
CA ARG A 435 -4.86 -1.72 20.72
C ARG A 435 -5.96 -1.36 19.72
N LEU A 436 -5.91 -1.90 18.51
CA LEU A 436 -6.90 -1.66 17.45
C LEU A 436 -7.88 -2.81 17.28
N THR A 437 -7.46 -4.05 17.51
CA THR A 437 -8.31 -5.24 17.44
C THR A 437 -8.45 -5.89 18.81
N ALA A 438 -9.60 -6.49 19.09
CA ALA A 438 -9.83 -7.22 20.33
C ALA A 438 -10.73 -8.43 20.08
N HIS A 439 -10.11 -9.60 19.92
CA HIS A 439 -10.78 -10.87 19.69
C HIS A 439 -10.07 -12.00 20.44
N GLU A 440 -10.71 -13.17 20.58
CA GLU A 440 -10.06 -14.36 21.16
C GLU A 440 -9.15 -15.11 20.18
N ALA A 441 -9.20 -14.72 18.90
CA ALA A 441 -8.44 -15.33 17.82
C ALA A 441 -7.33 -14.38 17.38
N ASP A 442 -6.36 -14.91 16.64
CA ASP A 442 -5.20 -14.12 16.24
C ASP A 442 -5.51 -13.16 15.08
N ASP A 443 -5.07 -11.91 15.25
CA ASP A 443 -5.03 -10.84 14.25
C ASP A 443 -3.56 -10.38 14.08
N PHE A 444 -3.02 -10.42 12.84
CA PHE A 444 -1.60 -10.16 12.58
C PHE A 444 -1.33 -9.69 11.14
N GLN A 445 -0.08 -9.29 10.86
CA GLN A 445 0.37 -8.80 9.54
C GLN A 445 -0.43 -7.57 9.05
N PRO A 446 -0.40 -6.44 9.80
CA PRO A 446 -1.06 -5.23 9.36
C PRO A 446 -0.35 -4.59 8.16
N ASP A 447 -1.12 -4.05 7.22
CA ASP A 447 -0.64 -3.23 6.11
C ASP A 447 -1.52 -1.98 5.95
N TRP A 448 -0.90 -0.80 6.01
CA TRP A 448 -1.61 0.46 5.88
C TRP A 448 -2.03 0.72 4.43
N SER A 449 -3.28 1.15 4.24
CA SER A 449 -3.70 1.72 2.95
C SER A 449 -2.85 2.96 2.65
N PRO A 450 -2.39 3.17 1.41
CA PRO A 450 -1.61 4.34 1.03
C PRO A 450 -2.41 5.65 1.16
N LEU A 451 -3.75 5.56 1.30
CA LEU A 451 -4.61 6.71 1.57
C LEU A 451 -4.62 7.11 3.06
N GLY A 452 -3.99 6.31 3.94
CA GLY A 452 -3.89 6.57 5.38
C GLY A 452 -5.19 6.36 6.14
N ASP A 453 -6.10 5.57 5.57
CA ASP A 453 -7.51 5.59 5.92
C ASP A 453 -8.03 4.19 6.31
N ARG A 454 -7.25 3.15 6.05
CA ARG A 454 -7.52 1.73 6.34
C ARG A 454 -6.26 1.00 6.77
N ILE A 455 -6.46 -0.11 7.46
CA ILE A 455 -5.44 -1.13 7.69
C ILE A 455 -6.03 -2.46 7.21
N ALA A 456 -5.33 -3.16 6.33
CA ALA A 456 -5.61 -4.56 6.00
C ALA A 456 -4.80 -5.46 6.93
N PHE A 457 -5.34 -6.62 7.29
CA PHE A 457 -4.64 -7.57 8.15
C PHE A 457 -5.18 -8.99 7.98
N THR A 458 -4.42 -9.97 8.47
CA THR A 458 -4.83 -11.38 8.52
C THR A 458 -5.51 -11.67 9.85
N SER A 459 -6.67 -12.32 9.84
CA SER A 459 -7.39 -12.74 11.04
C SER A 459 -7.78 -14.21 10.99
N GLN A 460 -7.78 -14.88 12.15
CA GLN A 460 -8.24 -16.27 12.31
C GLN A 460 -9.63 -16.39 12.94
N ARG A 461 -10.36 -15.28 13.11
CA ARG A 461 -11.62 -15.26 13.88
C ARG A 461 -12.74 -16.11 13.31
N ASP A 462 -12.66 -16.50 12.04
CA ASP A 462 -13.67 -17.33 11.36
C ASP A 462 -13.22 -18.79 11.14
N GLY A 463 -12.17 -19.23 11.83
CA GLY A 463 -11.72 -20.63 11.90
C GLY A 463 -10.56 -21.00 10.96
N ASN A 464 -10.22 -20.12 10.02
CA ASN A 464 -9.07 -20.15 9.10
C ASN A 464 -8.52 -18.72 8.94
N ARG A 465 -7.33 -18.55 8.36
CA ARG A 465 -6.82 -17.20 8.03
C ARG A 465 -7.63 -16.59 6.90
N GLU A 466 -8.06 -15.36 7.13
CA GLU A 466 -8.82 -14.56 6.18
C GLU A 466 -8.33 -13.12 6.21
N ILE A 467 -8.54 -12.40 5.12
CA ILE A 467 -8.18 -10.99 4.99
C ILE A 467 -9.30 -10.12 5.51
N TYR A 468 -8.97 -9.20 6.42
CA TYR A 468 -9.85 -8.18 6.95
C TYR A 468 -9.30 -6.79 6.66
N ILE A 469 -10.21 -5.82 6.67
CA ILE A 469 -9.89 -4.41 6.73
C ILE A 469 -10.62 -3.74 7.87
N MET A 470 -10.02 -2.68 8.40
CA MET A 470 -10.63 -1.79 9.38
C MET A 470 -10.21 -0.34 9.11
N ASN A 471 -10.90 0.60 9.75
CA ASN A 471 -10.39 1.96 9.92
C ASN A 471 -9.08 1.95 10.73
N THR A 472 -8.34 3.05 10.64
CA THR A 472 -7.09 3.27 11.39
C THR A 472 -7.29 3.43 12.90
N ASP A 473 -8.54 3.66 13.34
CA ASP A 473 -8.97 3.68 14.74
C ASP A 473 -9.54 2.32 15.23
N GLY A 474 -9.48 1.28 14.40
CA GLY A 474 -10.00 -0.06 14.71
C GLY A 474 -11.50 -0.25 14.41
N ALA A 475 -12.23 0.81 14.07
CA ALA A 475 -13.66 0.70 13.78
C ALA A 475 -13.94 0.20 12.34
N ALA A 476 -15.22 -0.05 12.04
CA ALA A 476 -15.72 -0.49 10.73
C ALA A 476 -14.97 -1.71 10.17
N LEU A 477 -14.77 -2.70 11.04
CA LEU A 477 -14.11 -3.95 10.71
C LEU A 477 -14.95 -4.79 9.73
N VAL A 478 -14.34 -5.25 8.64
CA VAL A 478 -14.99 -6.03 7.58
C VAL A 478 -14.09 -7.16 7.09
N ARG A 479 -14.69 -8.34 6.90
CA ARG A 479 -14.07 -9.51 6.26
C ARG A 479 -14.12 -9.35 4.74
N LEU A 480 -12.99 -9.50 4.07
CA LEU A 480 -12.90 -9.40 2.60
C LEU A 480 -12.88 -10.75 1.89
N THR A 481 -12.29 -11.77 2.50
CA THR A 481 -12.23 -13.12 1.94
C THR A 481 -13.06 -14.09 2.79
N SER A 482 -13.73 -15.05 2.16
CA SER A 482 -14.55 -16.03 2.87
C SER A 482 -14.57 -17.37 2.15
N ASN A 483 -13.59 -18.22 2.41
CA ASN A 483 -13.48 -19.55 1.80
C ASN A 483 -12.87 -20.55 2.80
N ARG A 484 -12.47 -21.74 2.33
CA ARG A 484 -11.91 -22.79 3.20
C ARG A 484 -10.38 -22.80 3.24
N ALA A 485 -9.74 -22.05 2.36
CA ALA A 485 -8.30 -21.94 2.25
C ALA A 485 -7.76 -20.88 3.23
N GLU A 486 -6.45 -20.84 3.39
CA GLU A 486 -5.75 -19.85 4.20
C GLU A 486 -5.42 -18.63 3.33
N ASP A 487 -6.01 -17.48 3.64
CA ASP A 487 -5.74 -16.20 2.98
C ASP A 487 -4.96 -15.26 3.93
N PHE A 488 -3.77 -14.82 3.52
CA PHE A 488 -2.87 -14.05 4.41
C PHE A 488 -1.86 -13.18 3.64
N ASN A 489 -1.02 -12.44 4.37
CA ASN A 489 -0.09 -11.44 3.81
C ASN A 489 -0.77 -10.41 2.88
N PRO A 490 -1.74 -9.62 3.37
CA PRO A 490 -2.33 -8.57 2.55
C PRO A 490 -1.30 -7.48 2.22
N SER A 491 -1.38 -6.92 1.01
CA SER A 491 -0.60 -5.73 0.60
C SER A 491 -1.40 -4.82 -0.31
N TRP A 492 -1.53 -3.54 0.06
CA TRP A 492 -2.22 -2.51 -0.71
C TRP A 492 -1.44 -2.09 -1.94
N SER A 493 -2.14 -1.92 -3.07
CA SER A 493 -1.55 -1.23 -4.22
C SER A 493 -1.27 0.23 -3.87
N PRO A 494 -0.26 0.89 -4.45
CA PRO A 494 0.13 2.26 -4.08
C PRO A 494 -0.94 3.30 -4.40
N ASP A 495 -1.84 2.98 -5.34
CA ASP A 495 -2.98 3.82 -5.64
C ASP A 495 -4.16 3.60 -4.69
N GLY A 496 -4.14 2.55 -3.84
CA GLY A 496 -5.22 2.18 -2.93
C GLY A 496 -6.37 1.46 -3.62
N SER A 497 -6.25 1.14 -4.91
CA SER A 497 -7.35 0.59 -5.71
C SER A 497 -7.47 -0.93 -5.66
N ARG A 498 -6.44 -1.62 -5.17
CA ARG A 498 -6.36 -3.09 -5.10
C ARG A 498 -5.70 -3.54 -3.79
N LEU A 499 -5.99 -4.78 -3.42
CA LEU A 499 -5.30 -5.50 -2.36
C LEU A 499 -4.78 -6.82 -2.93
N ALA A 500 -3.48 -7.08 -2.78
CA ALA A 500 -2.86 -8.37 -3.07
C ALA A 500 -2.81 -9.21 -1.79
N PHE A 501 -2.85 -10.53 -1.91
CA PHE A 501 -2.71 -11.46 -0.79
C PHE A 501 -2.31 -12.86 -1.28
N ALA A 502 -1.79 -13.70 -0.41
CA ALA A 502 -1.49 -15.11 -0.69
C ALA A 502 -2.65 -16.02 -0.29
N SER A 503 -2.91 -17.07 -1.06
CA SER A 503 -3.96 -18.07 -0.81
C SER A 503 -3.51 -19.47 -1.20
N ASP A 504 -3.88 -20.49 -0.43
CA ASP A 504 -3.62 -21.90 -0.78
C ASP A 504 -4.81 -22.60 -1.47
N ARG A 505 -5.77 -21.83 -1.99
CA ARG A 505 -7.04 -22.34 -2.53
C ARG A 505 -6.93 -23.24 -3.78
N ASP A 506 -5.77 -23.26 -4.45
CA ASP A 506 -5.52 -24.08 -5.64
C ASP A 506 -4.58 -25.28 -5.39
N GLY A 507 -4.25 -25.56 -4.12
CA GLY A 507 -3.45 -26.71 -3.70
C GLY A 507 -1.99 -26.39 -3.35
N ASN A 508 -1.49 -25.25 -3.80
CA ASN A 508 -0.24 -24.59 -3.38
C ASN A 508 -0.54 -23.11 -3.10
N ARG A 509 0.42 -22.40 -2.48
CA ARG A 509 0.26 -20.97 -2.23
C ARG A 509 0.42 -20.18 -3.51
N GLU A 510 -0.52 -19.28 -3.76
CA GLU A 510 -0.59 -18.45 -4.95
C GLU A 510 -1.01 -17.04 -4.60
N LEU A 511 -0.63 -16.09 -5.44
CA LEU A 511 -0.98 -14.69 -5.26
C LEU A 511 -2.32 -14.37 -5.90
N TYR A 512 -3.09 -13.57 -5.19
CA TYR A 512 -4.39 -13.10 -5.59
C TYR A 512 -4.47 -11.59 -5.44
N VAL A 513 -5.29 -10.96 -6.27
CA VAL A 513 -5.64 -9.55 -6.16
C VAL A 513 -7.15 -9.37 -6.15
N MET A 514 -7.63 -8.44 -5.35
CA MET A 514 -9.04 -8.08 -5.28
C MET A 514 -9.21 -6.57 -5.17
N ASN A 515 -10.45 -6.11 -5.29
CA ASN A 515 -10.82 -4.76 -4.93
C ASN A 515 -10.89 -4.62 -3.39
N PRO A 516 -10.73 -3.41 -2.84
CA PRO A 516 -10.83 -3.14 -1.40
C PRO A 516 -12.18 -3.52 -0.76
N ASP A 517 -13.20 -3.80 -1.57
CA ASP A 517 -14.50 -4.29 -1.14
C ASP A 517 -14.66 -5.82 -1.17
N GLY A 518 -13.58 -6.55 -1.44
CA GLY A 518 -13.55 -8.01 -1.55
C GLY A 518 -14.04 -8.53 -2.91
N SER A 519 -14.51 -7.68 -3.81
CA SER A 519 -14.94 -8.09 -5.15
C SER A 519 -13.75 -8.22 -6.12
N GLY A 520 -13.99 -8.81 -7.30
CA GLY A 520 -12.98 -8.82 -8.39
C GLY A 520 -11.75 -9.67 -8.11
N VAL A 521 -11.87 -10.68 -7.25
CA VAL A 521 -10.79 -11.61 -6.91
C VAL A 521 -10.25 -12.28 -8.19
N THR A 522 -8.96 -12.14 -8.44
CA THR A 522 -8.26 -12.70 -9.61
C THR A 522 -6.93 -13.30 -9.15
N ARG A 523 -6.61 -14.51 -9.62
CA ARG A 523 -5.31 -15.16 -9.39
C ARG A 523 -4.23 -14.52 -10.27
N LEU A 524 -3.05 -14.27 -9.73
CA LEU A 524 -1.91 -13.64 -10.44
C LEU A 524 -0.82 -14.63 -10.82
N THR A 525 -0.57 -15.64 -9.99
CA THR A 525 0.48 -16.65 -10.19
C THR A 525 -0.18 -18.02 -10.34
N ASP A 526 0.40 -18.90 -11.17
CA ASP A 526 -0.11 -20.24 -11.43
C ASP A 526 1.03 -21.17 -11.85
N ASP A 527 1.93 -21.42 -10.92
CA ASP A 527 3.05 -22.32 -11.13
C ASP A 527 3.26 -23.26 -9.93
N PRO A 528 4.06 -24.33 -10.05
CA PRO A 528 4.17 -25.32 -8.98
C PRO A 528 4.86 -24.85 -7.69
N ALA A 529 5.45 -23.64 -7.66
CA ALA A 529 6.08 -23.08 -6.48
C ALA A 529 5.04 -22.56 -5.47
N ASP A 530 5.44 -22.41 -4.21
CA ASP A 530 4.63 -21.68 -3.24
C ASP A 530 4.96 -20.18 -3.32
N ASP A 531 3.99 -19.37 -3.74
CA ASP A 531 4.12 -17.92 -3.85
C ASP A 531 3.47 -17.19 -2.68
N SER A 532 4.21 -16.24 -2.07
CA SER A 532 3.78 -15.58 -0.82
C SER A 532 4.43 -14.20 -0.61
N GLN A 533 4.02 -13.52 0.46
CA GLN A 533 4.47 -12.17 0.83
C GLN A 533 4.46 -11.17 -0.34
N PRO A 534 3.30 -10.98 -1.00
CA PRO A 534 3.18 -9.98 -2.04
C PRO A 534 3.41 -8.58 -1.45
N VAL A 535 4.25 -7.77 -2.10
CA VAL A 535 4.46 -6.35 -1.76
C VAL A 535 4.52 -5.49 -3.01
N TRP A 536 3.65 -4.48 -3.09
CA TRP A 536 3.57 -3.60 -4.25
C TRP A 536 4.73 -2.62 -4.33
N SER A 537 5.31 -2.45 -5.52
CA SER A 537 6.25 -1.37 -5.81
C SER A 537 5.54 -0.02 -5.66
N PRO A 538 6.15 1.02 -5.10
CA PRO A 538 5.55 2.35 -5.00
C PRO A 538 5.31 2.98 -6.38
N SER A 539 4.43 3.98 -6.45
CA SER A 539 4.26 4.80 -7.65
C SER A 539 5.49 5.68 -7.86
N GLN A 540 6.17 5.58 -9.01
CA GLN A 540 7.26 6.50 -9.35
C GLN A 540 6.68 7.93 -9.49
N ALA A 541 7.15 8.87 -8.66
CA ALA A 541 6.91 10.28 -8.91
C ALA A 541 7.55 10.64 -10.26
N ALA A 542 6.79 11.30 -11.15
CA ALA A 542 7.34 11.76 -12.42
C ALA A 542 8.60 12.62 -12.18
N PRO A 543 9.67 12.46 -12.99
CA PRO A 543 10.86 13.26 -12.83
C PRO A 543 10.50 14.75 -12.91
N THR A 544 10.83 15.48 -11.86
CA THR A 544 10.64 16.93 -11.80
C THR A 544 11.46 17.56 -12.91
N SER A 545 10.79 18.04 -13.96
CA SER A 545 11.40 19.04 -14.84
C SER A 545 11.62 20.28 -13.98
N SER A 546 12.86 20.52 -13.56
CA SER A 546 13.24 21.78 -12.93
C SER A 546 13.02 22.93 -13.93
N PRO A 547 12.65 24.13 -13.44
CA PRO A 547 12.23 25.27 -14.28
C PRO A 547 13.31 25.80 -15.23
#